data_AF-A0A391NR17-F1
#
_entry.id   AF-A0A391NR17-F1
#
_cell.length_a   1.000
_cell.length_b   1.000
_cell.length_c   1.000
_cell.angle_alpha   90.00
_cell.angle_beta   90.00
_cell.angle_gamma   90.00
#
_symmetry.space_group_name_H-M   'P 1'
#
loop_
_entity.id
_entity.type
_entity.pdbx_description
1 polymer ?
#
loop_
_entity_poly.entity_id
_entity_poly.type
_entity_poly.pdbx_seq_one_letter_code
_entity_poly.pdbx_strand_id
1 'polypeptide(L)' 'MSTDSTKTDTSDVTYNLTSILYHALHGAKACDQYIRDAQQAGNQDLADFFREVQDQDKIRVRRANEFLTRA' A
#
# COMPACT_ATOMS: atom_id res chain seq x y z
N MET A 1 -22.90 -28.77 -12.69
CA MET A 1 -21.50 -28.60 -12.29
C MET A 1 -21.48 -27.87 -10.95
N SER A 2 -21.07 -28.56 -9.88
CA SER A 2 -20.85 -27.93 -8.58
C SER A 2 -19.44 -27.36 -8.56
N THR A 3 -19.30 -26.04 -8.66
CA THR A 3 -17.99 -25.40 -8.40
C THR A 3 -17.84 -25.33 -6.89
N ASP A 4 -17.04 -26.25 -6.38
CA ASP A 4 -16.56 -26.28 -5.02
C ASP A 4 -15.67 -25.06 -4.76
N SER A 5 -16.28 -23.95 -4.30
CA SER A 5 -15.57 -22.72 -3.93
C SER A 5 -15.10 -22.73 -2.47
N THR A 6 -15.03 -23.89 -1.81
CA THR A 6 -14.65 -23.97 -0.39
C THR A 6 -13.13 -23.98 -0.16
N LYS A 7 -12.35 -23.26 -0.98
CA LYS A 7 -11.02 -22.78 -0.57
C LYS A 7 -11.12 -21.35 -0.04
N THR A 8 -11.68 -21.29 1.17
CA THR A 8 -11.39 -20.31 2.23
C THR A 8 -11.55 -18.83 1.88
N ASP A 9 -12.76 -18.30 2.02
CA ASP A 9 -13.05 -16.84 2.11
C ASP A 9 -12.01 -16.09 2.97
N THR A 10 -11.59 -16.68 4.10
CA THR A 10 -10.58 -16.09 4.99
C THR A 10 -9.16 -16.08 4.38
N SER A 11 -8.77 -17.10 3.60
CA SER A 11 -7.46 -17.09 2.93
C SER A 11 -7.45 -16.08 1.79
N ASP A 12 -8.57 -15.90 1.09
CA ASP A 12 -8.70 -14.91 0.03
C ASP A 12 -8.62 -13.49 0.63
N VAL A 13 -9.36 -13.22 1.72
CA VAL A 13 -9.26 -11.95 2.46
C VAL A 13 -7.84 -11.70 2.98
N THR A 14 -7.20 -12.69 3.60
CA THR A 14 -5.83 -12.56 4.12
C THR A 14 -4.83 -12.29 2.99
N TYR A 15 -4.95 -13.01 1.88
CA TYR A 15 -4.12 -12.83 0.69
C TYR A 15 -4.32 -11.43 0.08
N ASN A 16 -5.57 -10.99 -0.07
CA ASN A 16 -5.91 -9.68 -0.62
C ASN A 16 -5.37 -8.55 0.27
N LEU A 17 -5.55 -8.64 1.59
CA LEU A 17 -5.01 -7.66 2.54
C LEU A 17 -3.48 -7.64 2.57
N THR A 18 -2.84 -8.82 2.52
CA THR A 18 -1.38 -8.92 2.44
C THR A 18 -0.84 -8.31 1.14
N SER A 19 -1.54 -8.51 0.03
CA SER A 19 -1.19 -7.92 -1.26
C SER A 19 -1.28 -6.38 -1.23
N ILE A 20 -2.36 -5.84 -0.66
CA ILE A 20 -2.50 -4.37 -0.46
C ILE A 20 -1.38 -3.83 0.42
N LEU A 21 -1.08 -4.51 1.53
CA LEU A 21 -0.02 -4.11 2.46
C LEU A 21 1.35 -4.09 1.78
N TYR A 22 1.67 -5.12 1.00
CA TYR A 22 2.91 -5.19 0.23
C TYR A 22 3.05 -4.04 -0.77
N HIS A 23 2.01 -3.80 -1.59
CA HIS A 23 2.06 -2.73 -2.59
C HIS A 23 2.15 -1.34 -1.97
N ALA A 24 1.43 -1.09 -0.88
CA ALA A 24 1.49 0.20 -0.19
C ALA A 24 2.86 0.42 0.48
N LEU A 25 3.47 -0.61 1.09
CA LEU A 25 4.84 -0.51 1.60
C LEU A 25 5.86 -0.23 0.49
N HIS A 26 5.71 -0.91 -0.65
CA HIS A 26 6.59 -0.71 -1.79
C HIS A 26 6.44 0.71 -2.38
N GLY A 27 5.20 1.19 -2.52
CA GLY A 27 4.88 2.56 -2.97
C GLY A 27 5.48 3.61 -2.04
N ALA A 28 5.25 3.50 -0.74
CA ALA A 28 5.80 4.42 0.24
C ALA A 28 7.34 4.50 0.19
N LYS A 29 8.02 3.35 0.01
CA LYS A 29 9.48 3.30 -0.15
C LYS A 29 9.95 3.91 -1.47
N ALA A 30 9.21 3.71 -2.56
CA ALA A 30 9.54 4.32 -3.85
C ALA A 30 9.41 5.84 -3.80
N CYS A 31 8.40 6.37 -3.09
CA CYS A 31 8.22 7.81 -2.89
C CYS A 31 9.43 8.48 -2.24
N ASP A 32 10.20 7.80 -1.38
CA ASP A 32 11.44 8.37 -0.81
C ASP A 32 12.42 8.79 -1.91
N GLN A 33 12.57 7.99 -2.96
CA GLN A 33 13.42 8.33 -4.10
C GLN A 33 12.81 9.49 -4.91
N TYR A 34 11.51 9.42 -5.20
CA TYR A 34 10.84 10.43 -6.00
C TYR A 34 10.83 11.82 -5.34
N ILE A 35 10.67 11.87 -4.02
CA ILE A 35 10.79 13.10 -3.24
C ILE A 35 12.20 13.68 -3.37
N ARG A 36 13.26 12.85 -3.24
CA ARG A 36 14.64 13.31 -3.41
C ARG A 36 14.89 13.84 -4.81
N ASP A 37 14.43 13.13 -5.83
CA ASP A 37 14.63 13.52 -7.24
C ASP A 37 13.91 14.85 -7.53
N ALA A 38 12.68 15.02 -7.06
CA ALA A 38 11.93 16.27 -7.19
C ALA A 38 12.60 17.44 -6.47
N GLN A 39 13.12 17.22 -5.25
CA GLN A 39 13.87 18.22 -4.49
C GLN A 39 15.17 18.62 -5.19
N GLN A 40 15.91 17.66 -5.74
CA GLN A 40 17.14 17.90 -6.51
C GLN A 40 16.86 18.67 -7.81
N ALA A 41 15.72 18.42 -8.45
CA ALA A 41 15.26 19.16 -9.62
C ALA A 41 14.69 20.56 -9.27
N GLY A 42 14.60 20.93 -7.99
CA GLY A 42 14.02 22.20 -7.54
C GLY A 42 12.50 22.28 -7.67
N ASN A 43 11.81 21.16 -7.91
CA ASN A 43 10.37 21.10 -8.10
C ASN A 43 9.67 20.76 -6.77
N GLN A 44 9.35 21.79 -5.99
CA GLN A 44 8.75 21.63 -4.67
C GLN A 44 7.31 21.09 -4.74
N ASP A 45 6.48 21.59 -5.66
CA ASP A 45 5.11 21.11 -5.84
C ASP A 45 5.06 19.59 -6.11
N LEU A 46 6.00 19.08 -6.92
CA LEU A 46 6.09 17.66 -7.19
C LEU A 46 6.60 16.86 -5.98
N ALA A 47 7.54 17.42 -5.21
CA ALA A 47 8.00 16.79 -3.97
C ALA A 47 6.87 16.70 -2.92
N ASP A 48 6.03 17.73 -2.83
CA ASP A 48 4.87 17.76 -1.94
C ASP A 48 3.82 16.73 -2.36
N PHE A 49 3.54 16.62 -3.66
CA PHE A 49 2.68 15.58 -4.19
C PHE A 49 3.18 14.17 -3.84
N PHE A 50 4.48 13.89 -4.00
CA PHE A 50 5.03 12.59 -3.63
C PHE A 50 4.99 12.30 -2.13
N ARG A 51 5.08 13.33 -1.27
CA ARG A 51 4.85 13.16 0.18
C ARG A 51 3.39 12.81 0.46
N GLU A 52 2.44 13.45 -0.20
CA GLU A 52 1.02 13.12 -0.06
C GLU A 52 0.75 11.65 -0.43
N VAL A 53 1.26 11.20 -1.58
CA VAL A 53 1.13 9.80 -2.01
C VAL A 53 1.75 8.85 -0.99
N GLN A 54 2.95 9.18 -0.49
CA GLN A 54 3.61 8.38 0.54
C GLN A 54 2.76 8.25 1.82
N ASP A 55 2.14 9.34 2.26
CA ASP A 55 1.32 9.34 3.46
C ASP A 55 0.02 8.56 3.26
N GLN A 56 -0.59 8.63 2.07
CA GLN A 56 -1.72 7.78 1.71
C GLN A 56 -1.34 6.28 1.74
N ASP A 57 -0.16 5.91 1.27
CA ASP A 57 0.34 4.54 1.35
C ASP A 57 0.57 4.09 2.80
N LYS A 58 1.17 4.93 3.65
CA LYS A 58 1.32 4.64 5.09
C LYS A 58 -0.04 4.40 5.77
N ILE A 59 -1.07 5.17 5.40
CA ILE A 59 -2.44 4.97 5.90
C ILE A 59 -3.00 3.62 5.45
N ARG A 60 -2.80 3.24 4.18
CA ARG A 60 -3.23 1.93 3.66
C ARG A 60 -2.55 0.77 4.39
N VAL A 61 -1.24 0.88 4.63
CA VAL A 61 -0.47 -0.11 5.41
C VAL A 61 -1.06 -0.27 6.81
N ARG A 62 -1.28 0.84 7.52
CA ARG A 62 -1.85 0.81 8.87
C ARG A 62 -3.22 0.13 8.87
N ARG A 63 -4.13 0.54 7.97
CA ARG A 63 -5.48 -0.03 7.89
C ARG A 63 -5.50 -1.51 7.52
N ALA A 64 -4.71 -1.92 6.53
CA ALA A 64 -4.60 -3.33 6.15
C ALA A 64 -4.11 -4.19 7.33
N ASN A 65 -3.14 -3.69 8.10
CA ASN A 65 -2.63 -4.37 9.28
C ASN A 65 -3.67 -4.43 10.42
N GLU A 66 -4.45 -3.37 10.63
CA GLU A 66 -5.58 -3.38 11.57
C GLU A 66 -6.65 -4.42 11.20
N PHE A 67 -6.91 -4.67 9.92
CA PHE A 67 -7.82 -5.74 9.49
C PHE A 67 -7.20 -7.13 9.68
N LEU A 68 -5.93 -7.32 9.33
CA LEU A 68 -5.22 -8.59 9.48
C LEU A 68 -5.09 -9.04 10.93
N THR A 69 -4.94 -8.09 11.86
CA THR A 69 -4.82 -8.38 13.31
C THR A 69 -6.17 -8.65 13.99
N ARG A 70 -7.29 -8.32 13.33
CA ARG A 70 -8.66 -8.56 13.83
C ARG A 70 -9.31 -9.81 13.24
N ALA A 71 -8.74 -10.35 12.16
CA ALA A 71 -9.21 -11.57 11.49
C ALA A 71 -8.75 -12.83 12.24
#